data_AF-A0A7Y3DMW7-F1
#
_entry.id   AF-A0A7Y3DMW7-F1
#
_cell.length_a   1.000
_cell.length_b   1.000
_cell.length_c   1.000
_cell.angle_alpha   90.00
_cell.angle_beta   90.00
_cell.angle_gamma   90.00
#
_symmetry.space_group_name_H-M   'P 1'
#
loop_
_entity.id
_entity.type
_entity.pdbx_description
1 polymer ?
#
loop_
_entity_poly.entity_id
_entity_poly.type
_entity_poly.pdbx_seq_one_letter_code
_entity_poly.pdbx_strand_id
1 'polypeptide(L)'
;MSHYLMVDIGAGTMDVLWYDTEADLHYKAVVKSPVKYIAEKAFELPGDLVVTGTEMGGGPITQILKQRAKEDQIVMSISAAATLNHNLEKVRSWGIDIVEDAQADDLRSDKKYASLVLSDLDAGRLRQIVAGFGVPFSFDAMAICAQDHGVPPPGTSHLDFRHNMFKNRLEEGPYPHALLCEPDEIPAAMNRLSSIAQSAEVIPTEEIYVMDSGMAAILGGSMDILARNRRKIVILDVATSHTVGAAMLGEEIAGFFEYHTHDITLERLEELIRNLCDGKLEHRQILEEGGHGAYHRKTVQFKTVDTIIATGPKRRLVETSNLQIAFGAPLGDNMMTGTVGLLEALRRRKSLEPINYL
;
A
#
# COMPACT_ATOMS: atom_id res chain seq x y z
N MET A 1 25.38 13.79 4.87
CA MET A 1 25.06 12.38 4.61
C MET A 1 23.69 12.10 5.16
N SER A 2 22.71 11.83 4.30
CA SER A 2 21.36 11.46 4.73
C SER A 2 20.99 10.08 4.18
N HIS A 3 20.48 9.23 5.05
CA HIS A 3 20.09 7.86 4.78
C HIS A 3 18.58 7.72 4.91
N TYR A 4 17.93 7.17 3.88
CA TYR A 4 16.48 7.02 3.86
C TYR A 4 16.08 5.56 3.75
N LEU A 5 14.96 5.22 4.39
CA LEU A 5 14.33 3.90 4.26
C LEU A 5 12.93 4.04 3.69
N MET A 6 12.67 3.34 2.58
CA MET A 6 11.36 3.24 1.95
C MET A 6 10.83 1.82 2.14
N VAL A 7 9.58 1.69 2.58
CA VAL A 7 8.93 0.40 2.81
C VAL A 7 7.56 0.37 2.12
N ASP A 8 7.39 -0.49 1.12
CA ASP A 8 6.09 -0.73 0.49
C ASP A 8 5.48 -2.04 1.01
N ILE A 9 4.31 -1.94 1.62
CA ILE A 9 3.61 -3.04 2.29
C ILE A 9 2.43 -3.49 1.43
N GLY A 10 2.71 -4.47 0.56
CA GLY A 10 1.70 -5.13 -0.26
C GLY A 10 1.04 -6.33 0.42
N ALA A 11 -0.04 -6.85 -0.18
CA ALA A 11 -0.67 -8.10 0.26
C ALA A 11 0.23 -9.33 0.00
N GLY A 12 1.13 -9.24 -0.98
CA GLY A 12 2.00 -10.33 -1.40
C GLY A 12 3.42 -10.25 -0.81
N THR A 13 4.03 -9.08 -0.93
CA THR A 13 5.41 -8.77 -0.55
C THR A 13 5.46 -7.56 0.37
N MET A 14 6.58 -7.41 1.06
CA MET A 14 7.03 -6.15 1.61
C MET A 14 8.36 -5.82 0.96
N ASP A 15 8.43 -4.66 0.37
CA ASP A 15 9.54 -4.22 -0.46
C ASP A 15 10.28 -3.12 0.30
N VAL A 16 11.58 -3.31 0.53
CA VAL A 16 12.40 -2.43 1.36
C VAL A 16 13.52 -1.86 0.51
N LEU A 17 13.66 -0.54 0.51
CA LEU A 17 14.73 0.18 -0.19
C LEU A 17 15.44 1.09 0.81
N TRP A 18 16.75 0.95 0.92
CA TRP A 18 17.62 1.85 1.66
C TRP A 18 18.42 2.68 0.66
N TYR A 19 18.54 3.99 0.90
CA TYR A 19 19.19 4.92 -0.03
C TYR A 19 20.15 5.87 0.69
N ASP A 20 21.36 6.02 0.14
CA ASP A 20 22.39 6.96 0.55
C ASP A 20 22.48 8.12 -0.45
N THR A 21 22.14 9.32 0.02
CA THR A 21 22.13 10.54 -0.80
C THR A 21 23.50 11.04 -1.22
N GLU A 22 24.58 10.69 -0.50
CA GLU A 22 25.92 11.20 -0.77
C GLU A 22 26.69 10.26 -1.68
N ALA A 23 26.58 8.95 -1.42
CA ALA A 23 27.22 7.93 -2.24
C ALA A 23 26.44 7.58 -3.52
N ASP A 24 25.17 8.01 -3.62
CA ASP A 24 24.21 7.57 -4.65
C ASP A 24 24.13 6.03 -4.73
N LEU A 25 24.13 5.39 -3.55
CA LEU A 25 24.06 3.94 -3.39
C LEU A 25 22.71 3.54 -2.82
N HIS A 26 22.22 2.38 -3.25
CA HIS A 26 20.99 1.82 -2.73
C HIS A 26 21.09 0.31 -2.51
N TYR A 27 20.37 -0.16 -1.50
CA TYR A 27 20.22 -1.59 -1.20
C TYR A 27 18.74 -1.92 -1.08
N LYS A 28 18.33 -3.09 -1.54
CA LYS A 28 16.92 -3.47 -1.60
C LYS A 28 16.68 -4.93 -1.26
N ALA A 29 15.49 -5.21 -0.76
CA ALA A 29 14.96 -6.57 -0.63
C ALA A 29 13.45 -6.61 -0.88
N VAL A 30 13.03 -7.70 -1.50
CA VAL A 30 11.63 -8.12 -1.65
C VAL A 30 11.42 -9.29 -0.70
N VAL A 31 10.61 -9.11 0.34
CA VAL A 31 10.38 -10.15 1.35
C VAL A 31 8.89 -10.47 1.49
N LYS A 32 8.55 -11.51 2.25
CA LYS A 32 7.14 -11.89 2.52
C LYS A 32 6.39 -10.74 3.20
N SER A 33 5.18 -10.41 2.74
CA SER A 33 4.36 -9.37 3.38
C SER A 33 4.05 -9.68 4.86
N PRO A 34 3.86 -8.66 5.72
CA PRO A 34 3.46 -8.82 7.12
C PRO A 34 2.22 -9.69 7.25
N VAL A 35 1.18 -9.44 6.45
CA VAL A 35 -0.07 -10.21 6.51
C VAL A 35 0.13 -11.71 6.27
N LYS A 36 0.97 -12.10 5.31
CA LYS A 36 1.27 -13.52 5.06
C LYS A 36 2.12 -14.12 6.17
N TYR A 37 3.13 -13.38 6.62
CA TYR A 37 4.03 -13.83 7.68
C TYR A 37 3.30 -14.04 9.01
N ILE A 38 2.42 -13.11 9.39
CA ILE A 38 1.62 -13.18 10.61
C ILE A 38 0.54 -14.25 10.50
N ALA A 39 -0.08 -14.41 9.31
CA ALA A 39 -1.02 -15.50 9.05
C ALA A 39 -0.39 -16.88 9.28
N GLU A 40 0.81 -17.12 8.74
CA GLU A 40 1.54 -18.38 8.97
C GLU A 40 1.87 -18.60 10.45
N LYS A 41 2.34 -17.56 11.16
CA LYS A 41 2.55 -17.64 12.61
C LYS A 41 1.26 -17.98 13.36
N ALA A 42 0.16 -17.32 13.03
CA ALA A 42 -1.14 -17.53 13.69
C ALA A 42 -1.66 -18.97 13.51
N PHE A 43 -1.35 -19.59 12.38
CA PHE A 43 -1.67 -20.98 12.11
C PHE A 43 -0.81 -21.96 12.93
N GLU A 44 0.46 -21.64 13.17
CA GLU A 44 1.39 -22.49 13.92
C GLU A 44 1.23 -22.40 15.45
N LEU A 45 0.67 -21.30 15.96
CA LEU A 45 0.45 -21.12 17.41
C LEU A 45 -0.59 -22.12 17.93
N PRO A 46 -0.34 -22.84 19.05
CA PRO A 46 -1.28 -23.80 19.60
C PRO A 46 -2.34 -23.15 20.50
N GLY A 47 -3.51 -23.78 20.61
CA GLY A 47 -4.51 -23.51 21.65
C GLY A 47 -5.08 -22.09 21.67
N ASP A 48 -5.65 -21.67 22.79
CA ASP A 48 -6.28 -20.36 22.92
C ASP A 48 -5.32 -19.20 22.58
N LEU A 49 -5.83 -18.18 21.89
CA LEU A 49 -5.04 -17.01 21.48
C LEU A 49 -5.48 -15.75 22.19
N VAL A 50 -4.49 -14.92 22.52
CA VAL A 50 -4.68 -13.49 22.74
C VAL A 50 -4.04 -12.70 21.61
N VAL A 51 -4.85 -11.91 20.92
CA VAL A 51 -4.48 -11.13 19.74
C VAL A 51 -4.48 -9.65 20.09
N THR A 52 -3.31 -9.02 19.98
CA THR A 52 -3.07 -7.61 20.31
C THR A 52 -2.46 -6.87 19.12
N GLY A 53 -2.20 -5.57 19.27
CA GLY A 53 -1.57 -4.74 18.24
C GLY A 53 -2.57 -3.80 17.57
N THR A 54 -2.30 -3.43 16.33
CA THR A 54 -2.99 -2.36 15.61
C THR A 54 -3.64 -2.88 14.33
N GLU A 55 -4.33 -1.99 13.60
CA GLU A 55 -4.85 -2.33 12.28
C GLU A 55 -3.69 -2.64 11.31
N MET A 56 -3.87 -3.69 10.52
CA MET A 56 -3.00 -4.07 9.42
C MET A 56 -3.81 -4.60 8.22
N GLY A 57 -3.14 -5.02 7.15
CA GLY A 57 -3.81 -5.73 6.05
C GLY A 57 -4.45 -7.04 6.52
N GLY A 58 -5.78 -7.18 6.38
CA GLY A 58 -6.51 -8.30 6.98
C GLY A 58 -6.51 -9.63 6.22
N GLY A 59 -6.56 -9.61 4.88
CA GLY A 59 -6.78 -10.77 3.99
C GLY A 59 -6.61 -12.19 4.60
N PRO A 60 -5.42 -12.82 4.50
CA PRO A 60 -5.15 -14.14 5.09
C PRO A 60 -5.35 -14.26 6.62
N ILE A 61 -4.92 -13.27 7.41
CA ILE A 61 -4.98 -13.37 8.88
C ILE A 61 -6.44 -13.40 9.38
N THR A 62 -7.32 -12.62 8.75
CA THR A 62 -8.76 -12.62 9.03
C THR A 62 -9.38 -14.01 8.82
N GLN A 63 -9.00 -14.73 7.76
CA GLN A 63 -9.53 -16.07 7.53
C GLN A 63 -9.04 -17.08 8.57
N ILE A 64 -7.75 -17.00 8.95
CA ILE A 64 -7.16 -17.89 9.95
C ILE A 64 -7.81 -17.68 11.32
N LEU A 65 -7.93 -16.44 11.79
CA LEU A 65 -8.54 -16.17 13.09
C LEU A 65 -10.01 -16.57 13.14
N LYS A 66 -10.78 -16.35 12.06
CA LYS A 66 -12.16 -16.84 11.95
C LYS A 66 -12.28 -18.36 11.96
N GLN A 67 -11.33 -19.06 11.37
CA GLN A 67 -11.31 -20.52 11.38
C GLN A 67 -10.98 -21.04 12.79
N ARG A 68 -9.95 -20.46 13.42
CA ARG A 68 -9.51 -20.86 14.76
C ARG A 68 -10.56 -20.59 15.84
N ALA A 69 -11.31 -19.50 15.74
CA ALA A 69 -12.40 -19.17 16.66
C ALA A 69 -13.53 -20.23 16.72
N LYS A 70 -13.54 -21.22 15.83
CA LYS A 70 -14.46 -22.37 15.89
C LYS A 70 -14.02 -23.45 16.86
N GLU A 71 -12.73 -23.50 17.20
CA GLU A 71 -12.09 -24.59 17.94
C GLU A 71 -11.38 -24.08 19.21
N ASP A 72 -10.76 -22.91 19.14
CA ASP A 72 -10.00 -22.27 20.22
C ASP A 72 -10.69 -21.00 20.71
N GLN A 73 -10.45 -20.61 21.96
CA GLN A 73 -10.84 -19.28 22.44
C GLN A 73 -9.89 -18.22 21.87
N ILE A 74 -10.46 -17.22 21.18
CA ILE A 74 -9.71 -16.08 20.64
C ILE A 74 -10.15 -14.82 21.37
N VAL A 75 -9.26 -14.27 22.19
CA VAL A 75 -9.45 -12.95 22.81
C VAL A 75 -8.68 -11.91 22.00
N MET A 76 -9.32 -10.80 21.64
CA MET A 76 -8.75 -9.79 20.75
C MET A 76 -8.95 -8.39 21.30
N SER A 77 -7.88 -7.58 21.28
CA SER A 77 -7.95 -6.14 21.59
C SER A 77 -8.80 -5.39 20.56
N ILE A 78 -9.45 -4.29 20.96
CA ILE A 78 -10.22 -3.42 20.06
C ILE A 78 -9.36 -2.94 18.88
N SER A 79 -8.13 -2.47 19.15
CA SER A 79 -7.23 -1.95 18.11
C SER A 79 -6.88 -3.00 17.06
N ALA A 80 -6.53 -4.22 17.47
CA ALA A 80 -6.25 -5.31 16.54
C ALA A 80 -7.50 -5.74 15.74
N ALA A 81 -8.69 -5.70 16.34
CA ALA A 81 -9.95 -6.13 15.71
C ALA A 81 -10.29 -5.34 14.43
N ALA A 82 -9.84 -4.09 14.32
CA ALA A 82 -9.98 -3.26 13.12
C ALA A 82 -9.39 -3.94 11.87
N THR A 83 -8.33 -4.75 12.01
CA THR A 83 -7.75 -5.57 10.92
C THR A 83 -8.77 -6.49 10.26
N LEU A 84 -9.72 -7.00 11.05
CA LEU A 84 -10.71 -7.97 10.62
C LEU A 84 -11.99 -7.27 10.15
N ASN A 85 -12.48 -6.32 10.95
CA ASN A 85 -13.56 -5.43 10.58
C ASN A 85 -13.69 -4.25 11.54
N HIS A 86 -14.03 -3.07 11.02
CA HIS A 86 -14.38 -1.90 11.82
C HIS A 86 -15.70 -2.05 12.60
N ASN A 87 -16.56 -3.01 12.24
CA ASN A 87 -17.74 -3.35 13.03
C ASN A 87 -17.40 -4.46 14.05
N LEU A 88 -17.22 -4.06 15.32
CA LEU A 88 -16.89 -4.98 16.42
C LEU A 88 -17.94 -6.07 16.64
N GLU A 89 -19.24 -5.79 16.47
CA GLU A 89 -20.30 -6.81 16.59
C GLU A 89 -20.17 -7.88 15.50
N LYS A 90 -19.76 -7.47 14.30
CA LYS A 90 -19.48 -8.42 13.21
C LYS A 90 -18.29 -9.32 13.57
N VAL A 91 -17.25 -8.77 14.19
CA VAL A 91 -16.10 -9.56 14.67
C VAL A 91 -16.52 -10.51 15.79
N ARG A 92 -17.30 -10.04 16.78
CA ARG A 92 -17.88 -10.88 17.86
C ARG A 92 -18.73 -12.02 17.32
N SER A 93 -19.51 -11.77 16.27
CA SER A 93 -20.34 -12.80 15.61
C SER A 93 -19.55 -13.97 15.02
N TRP A 94 -18.22 -13.84 14.88
CA TRP A 94 -17.33 -14.92 14.44
C TRP A 94 -16.76 -15.77 15.59
N GLY A 95 -17.21 -15.57 16.83
CA GLY A 95 -16.72 -16.30 18.00
C GLY A 95 -15.45 -15.72 18.62
N ILE A 96 -15.14 -14.44 18.33
CA ILE A 96 -13.96 -13.74 18.85
C ILE A 96 -14.38 -12.83 20.00
N ASP A 97 -13.77 -13.03 21.17
CA ASP A 97 -14.01 -12.23 22.37
C ASP A 97 -13.23 -10.91 22.28
N ILE A 98 -13.93 -9.79 22.06
CA ILE A 98 -13.28 -8.47 21.96
C ILE A 98 -13.26 -7.79 23.32
N VAL A 99 -12.07 -7.42 23.78
CA VAL A 99 -11.79 -6.75 25.06
C VAL A 99 -11.02 -5.45 24.85
N GLU A 100 -10.99 -4.59 25.86
CA GLU A 100 -10.16 -3.38 25.86
C GLU A 100 -8.68 -3.72 25.69
N ASP A 101 -7.92 -2.82 25.05
CA ASP A 101 -6.53 -3.08 24.68
C ASP A 101 -5.66 -3.42 25.89
N ALA A 102 -5.79 -2.68 27.00
CA ALA A 102 -5.06 -2.95 28.24
C ALA A 102 -5.37 -4.34 28.82
N GLN A 103 -6.63 -4.78 28.73
CA GLN A 103 -7.03 -6.11 29.20
C GLN A 103 -6.43 -7.21 28.32
N ALA A 104 -6.40 -7.02 27.00
CA ALA A 104 -5.74 -7.96 26.11
C ALA A 104 -4.22 -8.02 26.37
N ASP A 105 -3.58 -6.89 26.67
CA ASP A 105 -2.16 -6.85 27.01
C ASP A 105 -1.84 -7.60 28.32
N ASP A 106 -2.67 -7.48 29.35
CA ASP A 106 -2.52 -8.24 30.60
C ASP A 106 -2.56 -9.77 30.35
N LEU A 107 -3.45 -10.21 29.45
CA LEU A 107 -3.60 -11.62 29.08
C LEU A 107 -2.40 -12.19 28.32
N ARG A 108 -1.52 -11.36 27.74
CA ARG A 108 -0.30 -11.84 27.06
C ARG A 108 0.67 -12.55 28.00
N SER A 109 0.59 -12.27 29.30
CA SER A 109 1.42 -12.92 30.33
C SER A 109 0.79 -14.20 30.87
N ASP A 110 -0.47 -14.48 30.55
CA ASP A 110 -1.16 -15.70 30.97
C ASP A 110 -0.72 -16.88 30.09
N LYS A 111 -0.21 -17.93 30.74
CA LYS A 111 0.28 -19.16 30.07
C LYS A 111 -0.83 -19.95 29.38
N LYS A 112 -2.10 -19.64 29.66
CA LYS A 112 -3.24 -20.21 28.95
C LYS A 112 -3.25 -19.81 27.47
N TYR A 113 -2.85 -18.57 27.16
CA TYR A 113 -2.96 -18.01 25.82
C TYR A 113 -1.61 -17.96 25.12
N ALA A 114 -1.57 -18.38 23.86
CA ALA A 114 -0.49 -18.00 22.98
C ALA A 114 -0.73 -16.56 22.48
N SER A 115 0.34 -15.76 22.43
CA SER A 115 0.25 -14.35 22.06
C SER A 115 0.56 -14.13 20.58
N LEU A 116 -0.32 -13.38 19.90
CA LEU A 116 -0.12 -12.90 18.54
C LEU A 116 -0.24 -11.37 18.53
N VAL A 117 0.73 -10.68 17.94
CA VAL A 117 0.70 -9.23 17.75
C VAL A 117 0.50 -8.93 16.27
N LEU A 118 -0.57 -8.21 15.94
CA LEU A 118 -0.87 -7.73 14.59
C LEU A 118 -0.22 -6.36 14.38
N SER A 119 0.56 -6.24 13.32
CA SER A 119 1.08 -4.96 12.84
C SER A 119 1.60 -5.13 11.41
N ASP A 120 1.43 -4.11 10.59
CA ASP A 120 2.08 -4.04 9.29
C ASP A 120 3.59 -3.78 9.41
N LEU A 121 4.06 -3.19 10.53
CA LEU A 121 5.45 -2.80 10.70
C LEU A 121 6.04 -3.38 12.00
N ASP A 122 6.63 -4.57 11.88
CA ASP A 122 7.44 -5.17 12.95
C ASP A 122 8.87 -4.62 12.91
N ALA A 123 9.18 -3.71 13.84
CA ALA A 123 10.50 -3.08 13.93
C ALA A 123 11.65 -4.08 14.15
N GLY A 124 11.40 -5.20 14.85
CA GLY A 124 12.40 -6.24 15.07
C GLY A 124 12.73 -6.99 13.80
N ARG A 125 11.69 -7.38 13.04
CA ARG A 125 11.84 -8.00 11.73
C ARG A 125 12.50 -7.07 10.72
N LEU A 126 12.09 -5.79 10.68
CA LEU A 126 12.67 -4.82 9.76
C LEU A 126 14.16 -4.55 10.07
N ARG A 127 14.52 -4.47 11.36
CA ARG A 127 15.92 -4.38 11.80
C ARG A 127 16.77 -5.53 11.28
N GLN A 128 16.27 -6.76 11.33
CA GLN A 128 16.99 -7.93 10.82
C GLN A 128 17.21 -7.86 9.31
N ILE A 129 16.20 -7.40 8.55
CA ILE A 129 16.30 -7.24 7.09
C ILE A 129 17.36 -6.21 6.74
N VAL A 130 17.27 -5.02 7.32
CA VAL A 130 18.19 -3.90 7.03
C VAL A 130 19.61 -4.20 7.50
N ALA A 131 19.78 -4.86 8.66
CA ALA A 131 21.10 -5.33 9.10
C ALA A 131 21.71 -6.31 8.07
N GLY A 132 20.88 -7.09 7.37
CA GLY A 132 21.29 -7.94 6.26
C GLY A 132 21.83 -7.19 5.03
N PHE A 133 21.53 -5.90 4.88
CA PHE A 133 22.14 -5.05 3.84
C PHE A 133 23.57 -4.62 4.21
N GLY A 134 23.97 -4.77 5.47
CA GLY A 134 25.27 -4.29 5.96
C GLY A 134 25.30 -2.79 6.29
N VAL A 135 24.12 -2.18 6.51
CA VAL A 135 23.97 -0.74 6.85
C VAL A 135 23.41 -0.56 8.26
N PRO A 136 23.63 0.59 8.92
CA PRO A 136 23.05 0.87 10.23
C PRO A 136 21.51 0.93 10.17
N PHE A 137 20.86 0.45 11.23
CA PHE A 137 19.41 0.58 11.42
C PHE A 137 19.09 1.90 12.12
N SER A 138 19.34 3.00 11.43
CA SER A 138 19.01 4.37 11.83
C SER A 138 18.93 5.25 10.58
N PHE A 139 17.96 6.15 10.52
CA PHE A 139 17.63 6.86 9.29
C PHE A 139 17.36 8.34 9.57
N ASP A 140 17.62 9.19 8.58
CA ASP A 140 17.22 10.59 8.62
C ASP A 140 15.71 10.70 8.32
N ALA A 141 15.19 9.83 7.44
CA ALA A 141 13.75 9.74 7.19
C ALA A 141 13.35 8.32 6.79
N MET A 142 12.13 7.95 7.17
CA MET A 142 11.49 6.71 6.76
C MET A 142 10.15 7.02 6.10
N ALA A 143 9.94 6.50 4.89
CA ALA A 143 8.68 6.61 4.16
C ALA A 143 8.05 5.22 4.00
N ILE A 144 6.78 5.06 4.35
CA ILE A 144 6.08 3.78 4.27
C ILE A 144 4.81 3.93 3.43
N CYS A 145 4.53 2.98 2.54
CA CYS A 145 3.22 2.91 1.90
C CYS A 145 2.51 1.60 2.18
N ALA A 146 1.19 1.73 2.32
CA ALA A 146 0.26 0.62 2.35
C ALA A 146 -1.08 1.14 1.82
N GLN A 147 -1.93 0.23 1.38
CA GLN A 147 -3.28 0.61 0.99
C GLN A 147 -4.19 0.71 2.22
N ASP A 148 -4.85 1.84 2.39
CA ASP A 148 -5.83 2.06 3.44
C ASP A 148 -7.19 2.38 2.83
N HIS A 149 -8.20 1.58 3.17
CA HIS A 149 -9.58 1.78 2.69
C HIS A 149 -10.30 2.92 3.42
N GLY A 150 -9.74 3.35 4.55
CA GLY A 150 -10.34 4.30 5.46
C GLY A 150 -11.58 3.77 6.18
N VAL A 151 -12.01 4.50 7.20
CA VAL A 151 -13.22 4.25 7.98
C VAL A 151 -14.28 5.29 7.56
N PRO A 152 -15.22 4.93 6.66
CA PRO A 152 -16.26 5.83 6.23
C PRO A 152 -17.25 6.09 7.39
N PRO A 153 -17.91 7.26 7.39
CA PRO A 153 -19.09 7.48 8.22
C PRO A 153 -20.18 6.41 7.96
N PRO A 154 -21.05 6.14 8.95
CA PRO A 154 -22.15 5.19 8.78
C PRO A 154 -23.00 5.50 7.54
N GLY A 155 -23.22 4.49 6.70
CA GLY A 155 -24.03 4.60 5.48
C GLY A 155 -23.25 4.94 4.20
N THR A 156 -21.95 5.23 4.29
CA THR A 156 -21.08 5.45 3.12
C THR A 156 -20.24 4.20 2.83
N SER A 157 -20.10 3.84 1.55
CA SER A 157 -19.21 2.76 1.13
C SER A 157 -17.74 3.15 1.34
N HIS A 158 -16.93 2.21 1.82
CA HIS A 158 -15.47 2.41 1.95
C HIS A 158 -14.83 2.82 0.61
N LEU A 159 -15.32 2.24 -0.50
CA LEU A 159 -14.79 2.47 -1.84
C LEU A 159 -15.01 3.93 -2.29
N ASP A 160 -16.23 4.43 -2.11
CA ASP A 160 -16.62 5.81 -2.44
C ASP A 160 -15.90 6.82 -1.51
N PHE A 161 -15.76 6.48 -0.23
CA PHE A 161 -15.12 7.36 0.75
C PHE A 161 -13.64 7.63 0.44
N ARG A 162 -12.83 6.57 0.28
CA ARG A 162 -11.40 6.67 -0.06
C ARG A 162 -11.20 7.42 -1.37
N HIS A 163 -12.02 7.10 -2.38
CA HIS A 163 -11.96 7.77 -3.69
C HIS A 163 -12.15 9.29 -3.57
N ASN A 164 -13.20 9.74 -2.88
CA ASN A 164 -13.49 11.16 -2.71
C ASN A 164 -12.38 11.89 -1.94
N MET A 165 -11.74 11.22 -0.97
CA MET A 165 -10.61 11.79 -0.25
C MET A 165 -9.40 12.06 -1.19
N PHE A 166 -9.07 11.12 -2.07
CA PHE A 166 -8.02 11.32 -3.06
C PHE A 166 -8.39 12.38 -4.09
N LYS A 167 -9.64 12.36 -4.58
CA LYS A 167 -10.14 13.37 -5.50
C LYS A 167 -9.92 14.78 -4.96
N ASN A 168 -10.31 15.05 -3.70
CA ASN A 168 -10.17 16.37 -3.09
C ASN A 168 -8.70 16.83 -3.04
N ARG A 169 -7.78 15.96 -2.59
CA ARG A 169 -6.34 16.30 -2.56
C ARG A 169 -5.76 16.53 -3.95
N LEU A 170 -6.17 15.73 -4.94
CA LEU A 170 -5.69 15.83 -6.32
C LEU A 170 -6.29 17.02 -7.09
N GLU A 171 -7.41 17.58 -6.65
CA GLU A 171 -7.93 18.84 -7.17
C GLU A 171 -7.06 20.05 -6.77
N GLU A 172 -6.47 20.02 -5.57
CA GLU A 172 -5.53 21.04 -5.08
C GLU A 172 -4.13 20.88 -5.68
N GLY A 173 -3.63 19.65 -5.73
CA GLY A 173 -2.33 19.30 -6.28
C GLY A 173 -2.41 17.98 -7.05
N PRO A 174 -2.53 17.99 -8.39
CA PRO A 174 -2.79 16.80 -9.20
C PRO A 174 -1.54 15.93 -9.38
N TYR A 175 -0.74 15.77 -8.33
CA TYR A 175 0.52 15.05 -8.36
C TYR A 175 0.46 13.89 -7.36
N PRO A 176 0.99 12.70 -7.70
CA PRO A 176 0.97 11.57 -6.78
C PRO A 176 1.65 11.89 -5.44
N HIS A 177 2.81 12.56 -5.47
CA HIS A 177 3.60 12.89 -4.27
C HIS A 177 2.89 13.86 -3.30
N ALA A 178 1.82 14.53 -3.72
CA ALA A 178 1.03 15.40 -2.84
C ALA A 178 0.27 14.60 -1.75
N LEU A 179 0.19 13.27 -1.88
CA LEU A 179 -0.44 12.39 -0.89
C LEU A 179 0.56 11.75 0.10
N LEU A 180 1.83 12.13 0.07
CA LEU A 180 2.78 11.79 1.13
C LEU A 180 2.45 12.64 2.37
N CYS A 181 2.26 12.01 3.51
CA CYS A 181 1.85 12.66 4.77
C CYS A 181 2.86 12.44 5.89
N GLU A 182 3.08 13.47 6.70
CA GLU A 182 3.59 13.33 8.07
C GLU A 182 2.49 12.78 9.00
N PRO A 183 2.82 12.25 10.20
CA PRO A 183 1.84 11.63 11.09
C PRO A 183 0.63 12.50 11.45
N ASP A 184 0.84 13.82 11.61
CA ASP A 184 -0.20 14.80 11.91
C ASP A 184 -1.01 15.25 10.68
N GLU A 185 -0.53 14.97 9.46
CA GLU A 185 -1.23 15.22 8.20
C GLU A 185 -2.12 14.03 7.75
N ILE A 186 -2.06 12.89 8.45
CA ILE A 186 -2.85 11.70 8.13
C ILE A 186 -4.33 11.99 8.39
N PRO A 187 -5.23 11.80 7.41
CA PRO A 187 -6.66 11.93 7.64
C PRO A 187 -7.12 10.98 8.75
N ALA A 188 -7.91 11.47 9.71
CA ALA A 188 -8.36 10.67 10.86
C ALA A 188 -9.10 9.37 10.49
N ALA A 189 -9.66 9.30 9.28
CA ALA A 189 -10.31 8.10 8.78
C ALA A 189 -9.33 7.03 8.27
N MET A 190 -8.05 7.35 8.05
CA MET A 190 -7.01 6.43 7.55
C MET A 190 -6.31 5.74 8.73
N ASN A 191 -7.04 4.82 9.36
CA ASN A 191 -6.63 4.16 10.59
C ASN A 191 -5.44 3.20 10.40
N ARG A 192 -5.33 2.53 9.26
CA ARG A 192 -4.20 1.66 8.94
C ARG A 192 -2.91 2.46 8.70
N LEU A 193 -2.97 3.57 7.96
CA LEU A 193 -1.81 4.46 7.80
C LEU A 193 -1.38 5.09 9.14
N SER A 194 -2.35 5.48 9.97
CA SER A 194 -2.08 6.00 11.33
C SER A 194 -1.39 4.94 12.19
N SER A 195 -1.87 3.68 12.13
CA SER A 195 -1.27 2.54 12.83
C SER A 195 0.18 2.26 12.38
N ILE A 196 0.46 2.40 11.08
CA ILE A 196 1.80 2.26 10.51
C ILE A 196 2.72 3.38 11.01
N ALA A 197 2.26 4.63 10.98
CA ALA A 197 3.03 5.77 11.46
C ALA A 197 3.40 5.61 12.95
N GLN A 198 2.43 5.23 13.78
CA GLN A 198 2.66 4.95 15.20
C GLN A 198 3.64 3.78 15.40
N SER A 199 3.52 2.71 14.62
CA SER A 199 4.45 1.57 14.69
C SER A 199 5.88 1.95 14.28
N ALA A 200 6.05 3.00 13.47
CA ALA A 200 7.36 3.49 13.06
C ALA A 200 8.05 4.36 14.14
N GLU A 201 7.33 4.90 15.13
CA GLU A 201 7.91 5.78 16.17
C GLU A 201 8.97 5.09 17.04
N VAL A 202 8.92 3.76 17.16
CA VAL A 202 9.93 2.98 17.91
C VAL A 202 11.20 2.70 17.11
N ILE A 203 11.22 3.04 15.82
CA ILE A 203 12.37 2.92 14.92
C ILE A 203 13.21 4.20 15.06
N PRO A 204 14.55 4.11 15.16
CA PRO A 204 15.42 5.28 15.21
C PRO A 204 15.44 6.02 13.86
N THR A 205 14.47 6.89 13.63
CA THR A 205 14.36 7.78 12.47
C THR A 205 14.01 9.19 12.92
N GLU A 206 14.52 10.22 12.25
CA GLU A 206 14.19 11.63 12.60
C GLU A 206 12.82 12.03 12.07
N GLU A 207 12.48 11.57 10.87
CA GLU A 207 11.20 11.88 10.21
C GLU A 207 10.49 10.59 9.77
N ILE A 208 9.15 10.60 9.82
CA ILE A 208 8.28 9.51 9.39
C ILE A 208 7.29 10.06 8.37
N TYR A 209 7.14 9.36 7.26
CA TYR A 209 6.15 9.67 6.24
C TYR A 209 5.33 8.43 5.89
N VAL A 210 4.05 8.61 5.60
CA VAL A 210 3.17 7.56 5.09
C VAL A 210 2.44 7.98 3.83
N MET A 211 2.11 7.02 2.97
CA MET A 211 1.45 7.26 1.69
C MET A 211 0.58 6.08 1.27
N ASP A 212 -0.43 6.35 0.44
CA ASP A 212 -1.15 5.27 -0.23
C ASP A 212 -0.25 4.52 -1.23
N SER A 213 -0.27 3.20 -1.20
CA SER A 213 0.57 2.37 -2.08
C SER A 213 0.22 2.50 -3.56
N GLY A 214 -1.05 2.74 -3.92
CA GLY A 214 -1.45 2.96 -5.31
C GLY A 214 -0.86 4.26 -5.87
N MET A 215 -0.88 5.33 -5.08
CA MET A 215 -0.25 6.60 -5.45
C MET A 215 1.28 6.50 -5.51
N ALA A 216 1.89 5.75 -4.58
CA ALA A 216 3.32 5.46 -4.62
C ALA A 216 3.67 4.68 -5.90
N ALA A 217 2.88 3.66 -6.26
CA ALA A 217 3.09 2.88 -7.47
C ALA A 217 2.96 3.71 -8.76
N ILE A 218 1.97 4.61 -8.84
CA ILE A 218 1.84 5.55 -9.97
C ILE A 218 3.10 6.41 -10.10
N LEU A 219 3.59 6.97 -8.99
CA LEU A 219 4.77 7.81 -8.99
C LEU A 219 6.02 7.02 -9.39
N GLY A 220 6.27 5.88 -8.77
CA GLY A 220 7.46 5.09 -9.05
C GLY A 220 7.46 4.51 -10.46
N GLY A 221 6.31 4.09 -10.98
CA GLY A 221 6.18 3.67 -12.37
C GLY A 221 6.47 4.81 -13.35
N SER A 222 6.13 6.06 -12.99
CA SER A 222 6.48 7.24 -13.79
C SER A 222 7.97 7.59 -13.78
N MET A 223 8.73 7.06 -12.82
CA MET A 223 10.19 7.23 -12.75
C MET A 223 10.97 6.17 -13.54
N ASP A 224 10.27 5.21 -14.16
CA ASP A 224 10.90 4.18 -14.98
C ASP A 224 11.68 4.78 -16.16
N ILE A 225 12.78 4.14 -16.57
CA ILE A 225 13.57 4.60 -17.73
C ILE A 225 12.75 4.66 -19.02
N LEU A 226 11.71 3.82 -19.15
CA LEU A 226 10.77 3.85 -20.26
C LEU A 226 9.86 5.09 -20.24
N ALA A 227 9.66 5.75 -19.09
CA ALA A 227 8.91 7.00 -19.00
C ALA A 227 9.77 8.22 -19.35
N ARG A 228 11.10 8.08 -19.34
CA ARG A 228 12.03 9.20 -19.53
C ARG A 228 11.78 9.95 -20.83
N ASN A 229 11.71 11.28 -20.73
CA ASN A 229 11.44 12.21 -21.83
C ASN A 229 10.09 12.00 -22.54
N ARG A 230 9.16 11.24 -21.95
CA ARG A 230 7.79 11.09 -22.44
C ARG A 230 6.85 11.97 -21.62
N ARG A 231 5.84 12.52 -22.28
CA ARG A 231 4.92 13.47 -21.64
C ARG A 231 3.57 12.84 -21.36
N LYS A 232 3.09 11.94 -22.22
CA LYS A 232 1.78 11.31 -22.10
C LYS A 232 1.98 9.84 -21.87
N ILE A 233 1.98 9.42 -20.61
CA ILE A 233 2.25 8.03 -20.24
C ILE A 233 1.06 7.45 -19.51
N VAL A 234 0.91 6.13 -19.60
CA VAL A 234 0.00 5.37 -18.73
C VAL A 234 0.84 4.46 -17.85
N ILE A 235 0.66 4.58 -16.55
CA ILE A 235 1.24 3.66 -15.57
C ILE A 235 0.16 2.66 -15.17
N LEU A 236 0.53 1.37 -15.18
CA LEU A 236 -0.34 0.27 -14.79
C LEU A 236 0.38 -0.57 -13.75
N ASP A 237 -0.02 -0.47 -12.50
CA ASP A 237 0.44 -1.37 -11.45
C ASP A 237 -0.56 -2.52 -11.27
N VAL A 238 -0.17 -3.73 -11.68
CA VAL A 238 -0.97 -4.94 -11.49
C VAL A 238 -0.43 -5.65 -10.24
N ALA A 239 -0.87 -5.19 -9.06
CA ALA A 239 -0.38 -5.69 -7.78
C ALA A 239 -1.03 -7.02 -7.39
N THR A 240 -0.74 -7.52 -6.18
CA THR A 240 -1.32 -8.79 -5.71
C THR A 240 -2.81 -8.67 -5.38
N SER A 241 -3.21 -7.54 -4.79
CA SER A 241 -4.58 -7.33 -4.30
C SER A 241 -5.36 -6.33 -5.14
N HIS A 242 -4.71 -5.28 -5.62
CA HIS A 242 -5.34 -4.20 -6.38
C HIS A 242 -4.57 -3.91 -7.66
N THR A 243 -5.30 -3.54 -8.71
CA THR A 243 -4.76 -3.07 -9.98
C THR A 243 -5.08 -1.60 -10.11
N VAL A 244 -4.06 -0.77 -10.26
CA VAL A 244 -4.19 0.68 -10.42
C VAL A 244 -3.69 1.06 -11.80
N GLY A 245 -4.49 1.80 -12.56
CA GLY A 245 -4.10 2.38 -13.84
C GLY A 245 -4.22 3.89 -13.79
N ALA A 246 -3.17 4.62 -14.18
CA ALA A 246 -3.15 6.08 -14.19
C ALA A 246 -2.64 6.63 -15.52
N ALA A 247 -3.36 7.61 -16.06
CA ALA A 247 -2.91 8.40 -17.20
C ALA A 247 -2.24 9.67 -16.65
N MET A 248 -1.01 9.93 -17.11
CA MET A 248 -0.19 11.06 -16.69
C MET A 248 0.02 12.02 -17.87
N LEU A 249 0.00 13.33 -17.57
CA LEU A 249 0.37 14.40 -18.50
C LEU A 249 1.50 15.23 -17.89
N GLY A 250 2.73 14.95 -18.31
CA GLY A 250 3.93 15.38 -17.60
C GLY A 250 3.95 14.70 -16.24
N GLU A 251 4.03 15.49 -15.19
CA GLU A 251 4.02 14.99 -13.81
C GLU A 251 2.62 14.93 -13.19
N GLU A 252 1.61 15.49 -13.88
CA GLU A 252 0.24 15.54 -13.36
C GLU A 252 -0.53 14.26 -13.68
N ILE A 253 -1.31 13.79 -12.70
CA ILE A 253 -2.36 12.80 -12.92
C ILE A 253 -3.47 13.46 -13.76
N ALA A 254 -3.72 12.90 -14.94
CA ALA A 254 -4.85 13.24 -15.79
C ALA A 254 -6.11 12.45 -15.40
N GLY A 255 -5.91 11.23 -14.92
CA GLY A 255 -6.93 10.39 -14.30
C GLY A 255 -6.35 9.08 -13.80
N PHE A 256 -7.09 8.34 -12.97
CA PHE A 256 -6.75 6.97 -12.59
C PHE A 256 -8.00 6.12 -12.33
N PHE A 257 -7.85 4.80 -12.31
CA PHE A 257 -8.84 3.85 -11.80
C PHE A 257 -8.17 2.83 -10.88
N GLU A 258 -8.96 2.20 -10.02
CA GLU A 258 -8.50 1.13 -9.13
C GLU A 258 -9.55 0.00 -9.06
N TYR A 259 -9.10 -1.26 -9.13
CA TYR A 259 -9.91 -2.46 -8.98
C TYR A 259 -9.21 -3.47 -8.08
N HIS A 260 -9.94 -4.43 -7.51
CA HIS A 260 -9.26 -5.63 -7.02
C HIS A 260 -8.67 -6.41 -8.19
N THR A 261 -7.44 -6.90 -8.03
CA THR A 261 -6.75 -7.63 -9.10
C THR A 261 -7.45 -8.94 -9.48
N HIS A 262 -8.18 -9.56 -8.55
CA HIS A 262 -8.89 -10.80 -8.85
C HIS A 262 -10.18 -10.58 -9.66
N ASP A 263 -10.69 -9.35 -9.71
CA ASP A 263 -11.93 -8.99 -10.40
C ASP A 263 -11.70 -8.47 -11.83
N ILE A 264 -10.44 -8.34 -12.27
CA ILE A 264 -10.09 -7.74 -13.56
C ILE A 264 -9.56 -8.76 -14.57
N THR A 265 -10.13 -8.77 -15.77
CA THR A 265 -9.62 -9.54 -16.91
C THR A 265 -8.74 -8.67 -17.82
N LEU A 266 -7.99 -9.31 -18.74
CA LEU A 266 -7.20 -8.59 -19.74
C LEU A 266 -8.07 -7.67 -20.60
N GLU A 267 -9.19 -8.19 -21.13
CA GLU A 267 -10.08 -7.43 -22.02
C GLU A 267 -10.64 -6.20 -21.31
N ARG A 268 -11.06 -6.37 -20.05
CA ARG A 268 -11.56 -5.25 -19.24
C ARG A 268 -10.46 -4.23 -18.99
N LEU A 269 -9.25 -4.68 -18.67
CA LEU A 269 -8.12 -3.78 -18.44
C LEU A 269 -7.74 -2.97 -19.68
N GLU A 270 -7.77 -3.57 -20.88
CA GLU A 270 -7.55 -2.86 -22.14
C GLU A 270 -8.61 -1.78 -22.38
N GLU A 271 -9.88 -2.10 -22.09
CA GLU A 271 -10.99 -1.16 -22.20
C GLU A 271 -10.83 0.01 -21.21
N LEU A 272 -10.52 -0.30 -19.94
CA LEU A 272 -10.29 0.68 -18.89
C LEU A 272 -9.17 1.66 -19.26
N ILE A 273 -8.04 1.17 -19.79
CA ILE A 273 -6.92 2.03 -20.22
C ILE A 273 -7.36 3.01 -21.32
N ARG A 274 -8.09 2.53 -22.33
CA ARG A 274 -8.59 3.38 -23.43
C ARG A 274 -9.59 4.41 -22.93
N ASN A 275 -10.56 3.96 -22.15
CA ASN A 275 -11.62 4.82 -21.61
C ASN A 275 -11.05 5.84 -20.63
N LEU A 276 -10.04 5.48 -19.83
CA LEU A 276 -9.33 6.41 -18.95
C LEU A 276 -8.69 7.56 -19.77
N CYS A 277 -7.91 7.19 -20.79
CA CYS A 277 -7.21 8.16 -21.61
C CYS A 277 -8.16 9.08 -22.39
N ASP A 278 -9.30 8.54 -22.84
CA ASP A 278 -10.32 9.27 -23.60
C ASP A 278 -11.32 10.03 -22.71
N GLY A 279 -11.23 9.89 -21.38
CA GLY A 279 -12.13 10.57 -20.43
C GLY A 279 -13.55 10.03 -20.43
N LYS A 280 -13.70 8.71 -20.61
CA LYS A 280 -14.99 8.00 -20.67
C LYS A 280 -15.28 7.16 -19.43
N LEU A 281 -14.37 7.10 -18.46
CA LEU A 281 -14.62 6.39 -17.21
C LEU A 281 -15.46 7.24 -16.27
N GLU A 282 -16.57 6.67 -15.81
CA GLU A 282 -17.42 7.25 -14.78
C GLU A 282 -17.19 6.53 -13.45
N HIS A 283 -16.93 7.29 -12.38
CA HIS A 283 -16.71 6.73 -11.04
C HIS A 283 -17.81 5.76 -10.60
N ARG A 284 -19.08 6.12 -10.85
CA ARG A 284 -20.24 5.32 -10.48
C ARG A 284 -20.24 3.95 -11.16
N GLN A 285 -19.89 3.89 -12.45
CA GLN A 285 -19.81 2.63 -13.18
C GLN A 285 -18.79 1.69 -12.53
N ILE A 286 -17.61 2.22 -12.18
CA ILE A 286 -16.56 1.43 -11.53
C ILE A 286 -17.02 0.86 -10.19
N LEU A 287 -17.73 1.66 -9.39
CA LEU A 287 -18.28 1.22 -8.11
C LEU A 287 -19.35 0.12 -8.27
N GLU A 288 -20.24 0.25 -9.26
CA GLU A 288 -21.28 -0.76 -9.56
C GLU A 288 -20.68 -2.11 -9.98
N GLU A 289 -19.46 -2.10 -10.54
CA GLU A 289 -18.68 -3.29 -10.89
C GLU A 289 -17.83 -3.83 -9.72
N GLY A 290 -17.86 -3.20 -8.54
CA GLY A 290 -17.07 -3.59 -7.37
C GLY A 290 -15.63 -3.05 -7.36
N GLY A 291 -15.28 -2.14 -8.27
CA GLY A 291 -14.00 -1.42 -8.26
C GLY A 291 -13.95 -0.31 -7.21
N HIS A 292 -12.77 0.27 -6.99
CA HIS A 292 -12.50 1.29 -5.96
C HIS A 292 -12.71 2.73 -6.47
N GLY A 293 -13.06 2.88 -7.74
CA GLY A 293 -13.45 4.15 -8.35
C GLY A 293 -12.54 4.57 -9.51
N ALA A 294 -12.94 5.66 -10.17
CA ALA A 294 -12.16 6.31 -11.22
C ALA A 294 -12.19 7.82 -11.03
N TYR A 295 -11.01 8.43 -11.11
CA TYR A 295 -10.80 9.87 -11.08
C TYR A 295 -10.47 10.33 -12.50
N HIS A 296 -11.10 11.41 -12.94
CA HIS A 296 -10.78 12.05 -14.21
C HIS A 296 -10.72 13.56 -14.02
N ARG A 297 -9.66 14.16 -14.58
CA ARG A 297 -9.43 15.60 -14.57
C ARG A 297 -9.11 16.13 -15.96
N LYS A 298 -8.32 15.40 -16.74
CA LYS A 298 -7.89 15.79 -18.10
C LYS A 298 -7.93 14.59 -19.03
N THR A 299 -8.32 14.84 -20.27
CA THR A 299 -8.26 13.83 -21.34
C THR A 299 -6.87 13.84 -21.99
N VAL A 300 -6.20 12.69 -22.02
CA VAL A 300 -4.90 12.52 -22.67
C VAL A 300 -5.05 12.16 -24.15
N GLN A 301 -6.18 11.54 -24.52
CA GLN A 301 -6.46 10.90 -25.82
C GLN A 301 -5.57 9.68 -26.05
N PHE A 302 -6.18 8.49 -26.03
CA PHE A 302 -5.45 7.21 -26.08
C PHE A 302 -4.48 7.11 -27.26
N LYS A 303 -4.88 7.62 -28.44
CA LYS A 303 -4.06 7.60 -29.67
C LYS A 303 -2.77 8.41 -29.58
N THR A 304 -2.64 9.28 -28.58
CA THR A 304 -1.47 10.16 -28.39
C THR A 304 -0.64 9.78 -27.17
N VAL A 305 -0.93 8.64 -26.54
CA VAL A 305 -0.13 8.09 -25.45
C VAL A 305 1.23 7.66 -26.01
N ASP A 306 2.30 8.19 -25.42
CA ASP A 306 3.68 7.90 -25.80
C ASP A 306 4.07 6.48 -25.38
N THR A 307 3.59 6.02 -24.23
CA THR A 307 3.83 4.67 -23.72
C THR A 307 2.87 4.23 -22.63
N ILE A 308 2.70 2.92 -22.49
CA ILE A 308 2.02 2.27 -21.38
C ILE A 308 3.05 1.39 -20.67
N ILE A 309 3.23 1.58 -19.37
CA ILE A 309 4.24 0.89 -18.56
C ILE A 309 3.52 0.06 -17.50
N ALA A 310 3.74 -1.25 -17.50
CA ALA A 310 3.17 -2.18 -16.54
C ALA A 310 4.19 -2.67 -15.51
N THR A 311 3.85 -2.51 -14.24
CA THR A 311 4.60 -2.93 -13.04
C THR A 311 3.76 -3.88 -12.19
N GLY A 312 4.36 -4.38 -11.11
CA GLY A 312 3.67 -5.20 -10.12
C GLY A 312 3.73 -6.71 -10.41
N PRO A 313 3.61 -7.54 -9.35
CA PRO A 313 3.81 -8.99 -9.42
C PRO A 313 2.81 -9.75 -10.30
N LYS A 314 1.66 -9.15 -10.64
CA LYS A 314 0.61 -9.77 -11.46
C LYS A 314 0.57 -9.23 -12.89
N ARG A 315 1.54 -8.42 -13.30
CA ARG A 315 1.63 -7.81 -14.64
C ARG A 315 1.67 -8.80 -15.81
N ARG A 316 1.91 -10.08 -15.55
CA ARG A 316 1.73 -11.14 -16.56
C ARG A 316 0.32 -11.15 -17.15
N LEU A 317 -0.69 -10.61 -16.44
CA LEU A 317 -2.04 -10.39 -16.96
C LEU A 317 -2.05 -9.70 -18.33
N VAL A 318 -1.10 -8.80 -18.61
CA VAL A 318 -1.03 -8.05 -19.88
C VAL A 318 -0.02 -8.60 -20.89
N GLU A 319 0.54 -9.79 -20.65
CA GLU A 319 1.53 -10.43 -21.53
C GLU A 319 1.00 -10.64 -22.96
N THR A 320 -0.28 -10.97 -23.10
CA THR A 320 -0.94 -11.21 -24.39
C THR A 320 -1.82 -10.04 -24.82
N SER A 321 -1.57 -8.83 -24.29
CA SER A 321 -2.37 -7.66 -24.63
C SER A 321 -2.23 -7.28 -26.10
N ASN A 322 -3.32 -6.80 -26.69
CA ASN A 322 -3.33 -6.15 -28.00
C ASN A 322 -2.84 -4.69 -27.93
N LEU A 323 -2.64 -4.15 -26.73
CA LEU A 323 -2.02 -2.85 -26.50
C LEU A 323 -0.49 -3.01 -26.48
N GLN A 324 0.23 -1.99 -26.97
CA GLN A 324 1.67 -1.92 -26.79
C GLN A 324 2.00 -1.51 -25.35
N ILE A 325 2.12 -2.52 -24.49
CA ILE A 325 2.46 -2.34 -23.07
C ILE A 325 3.88 -2.83 -22.83
N ALA A 326 4.71 -1.96 -22.26
CA ALA A 326 6.07 -2.29 -21.87
C ALA A 326 6.11 -2.70 -20.39
N PHE A 327 6.97 -3.65 -20.04
CA PHE A 327 7.18 -4.05 -18.65
C PHE A 327 8.23 -3.17 -17.98
N GLY A 328 7.79 -2.32 -17.05
CA GLY A 328 8.67 -1.41 -16.29
C GLY A 328 9.39 -2.09 -15.14
N ALA A 329 10.56 -1.61 -14.79
CA ALA A 329 11.31 -2.03 -13.62
C ALA A 329 12.09 -0.82 -13.06
N PRO A 330 11.42 0.10 -12.33
CA PRO A 330 12.11 1.20 -11.66
C PRO A 330 13.25 0.68 -10.78
N LEU A 331 14.44 1.30 -10.86
CA LEU A 331 15.70 0.79 -10.25
C LEU A 331 16.04 -0.67 -10.61
N GLY A 332 15.67 -1.10 -11.82
CA GLY A 332 15.94 -2.45 -12.33
C GLY A 332 15.12 -3.58 -11.68
N ASP A 333 14.13 -3.28 -10.84
CA ASP A 333 13.23 -4.29 -10.27
C ASP A 333 11.78 -3.79 -10.18
N ASN A 334 10.87 -4.45 -10.88
CA ASN A 334 9.44 -4.13 -10.87
C ASN A 334 8.78 -4.14 -9.47
N MET A 335 9.35 -4.87 -8.50
CA MET A 335 8.85 -4.87 -7.13
C MET A 335 9.23 -3.59 -6.36
N MET A 336 10.19 -2.80 -6.86
CA MET A 336 10.57 -1.52 -6.26
C MET A 336 9.68 -0.37 -6.70
N THR A 337 8.59 -0.63 -7.43
CA THR A 337 7.74 0.45 -7.96
C THR A 337 7.19 1.32 -6.83
N GLY A 338 6.63 0.75 -5.77
CA GLY A 338 6.14 1.53 -4.63
C GLY A 338 7.27 2.26 -3.88
N THR A 339 8.39 1.60 -3.62
CA THR A 339 9.53 2.20 -2.88
C THR A 339 10.23 3.32 -3.66
N VAL A 340 10.32 3.21 -4.99
CA VAL A 340 10.79 4.30 -5.86
C VAL A 340 9.82 5.47 -5.83
N GLY A 341 8.51 5.19 -5.82
CA GLY A 341 7.49 6.22 -5.64
C GLY A 341 7.64 6.97 -4.32
N LEU A 342 7.82 6.24 -3.22
CA LEU A 342 8.08 6.82 -1.90
C LEU A 342 9.35 7.68 -1.90
N LEU A 343 10.44 7.19 -2.49
CA LEU A 343 11.71 7.92 -2.57
C LEU A 343 11.55 9.22 -3.38
N GLU A 344 10.88 9.17 -4.52
CA GLU A 344 10.61 10.37 -5.33
C GLU A 344 9.68 11.35 -4.61
N ALA A 345 8.67 10.86 -3.88
CA ALA A 345 7.80 11.71 -3.08
C ALA A 345 8.57 12.41 -1.96
N LEU A 346 9.42 11.67 -1.23
CA LEU A 346 10.27 12.20 -0.18
C LEU A 346 11.27 13.22 -0.73
N ARG A 347 11.91 12.91 -1.87
CA ARG A 347 12.83 13.81 -2.58
C ARG A 347 12.17 15.15 -2.87
N ARG A 348 10.93 15.14 -3.38
CA ARG A 348 10.15 16.36 -3.66
C ARG A 348 9.77 17.10 -2.38
N ARG A 349 9.27 16.39 -1.36
CA ARG A 349 8.90 16.98 -0.05
C ARG A 349 10.09 17.70 0.60
N LYS A 350 11.29 17.10 0.53
CA LYS A 350 12.52 17.66 1.11
C LYS A 350 13.32 18.54 0.14
N SER A 351 12.81 18.79 -1.07
CA SER A 351 13.49 19.58 -2.11
C SER A 351 14.93 19.11 -2.41
N LEU A 352 15.16 17.80 -2.41
CA LEU A 352 16.46 17.22 -2.70
C LEU A 352 16.77 17.24 -4.21
N GLU A 353 18.06 17.16 -4.53
CA GLU A 353 18.53 17.03 -5.91
C GLU A 353 17.87 15.85 -6.64
N PRO A 354 17.60 15.96 -7.96
CA PRO A 354 17.00 14.87 -8.75
C PRO A 354 17.80 13.58 -8.66
N ILE A 355 17.10 12.46 -8.41
CA ILE A 355 17.69 11.11 -8.38
C ILE A 355 17.54 10.48 -9.77
N ASN A 356 18.57 9.75 -10.21
CA ASN A 356 18.54 9.03 -11.47
C ASN A 356 18.18 7.55 -11.24
N TYR A 357 16.93 7.17 -11.52
CA TYR A 357 16.40 5.84 -11.27
C TYR A 357 16.75 4.82 -12.37
N LEU A 358 18.04 4.58 -12.61
CA LEU A 358 18.55 3.62 -13.60
C LEU A 358 18.70 2.20 -13.07
#